data_AF-L1J031-F1
#
_entry.id   AF-L1J031-F1
#
_cell.length_a   1.000
_cell.length_b   1.000
_cell.length_c   1.000
_cell.angle_alpha   90.00
_cell.angle_beta   90.00
_cell.angle_gamma   90.00
#
_symmetry.space_group_name_H-M   'P 1'
#
loop_
_entity.id
_entity.type
_entity.pdbx_description
1 polymer ?
#
loop_
_entity_poly.entity_id
_entity_poly.type
_entity_poly.pdbx_seq_one_letter_code
_entity_poly.pdbx_strand_id
1 'polypeptide(L)'
;MQPIRDLLLLFLLLLLLLLPPLHLSSELEVPCCSCHQSEAVYGEVVRHEKESYWKSKLCTECAGRVSMCEDSISLLLLKRRCRNCTKFASFADPIFNSMPVHCKAHKMDSEVDVVHKSLLCREQGCSRQGVYGHPLNLELNLRHLMRKQVLFCKQHRKEVQLRGLPEARILHCVRLWASQHKPEDCVDTVHRKCQWTGCGRRGR
;
A
#
# COMPACT_ATOMS: atom_id res chain seq x y z
N MET A 1 43.82 37.14 -2.21
CA MET A 1 42.36 37.13 -1.91
C MET A 1 41.75 35.72 -1.83
N GLN A 2 42.54 34.66 -1.58
CA GLN A 2 42.04 33.29 -1.44
C GLN A 2 41.62 32.85 -0.01
N PRO A 3 42.17 33.37 1.12
CA PRO A 3 41.89 32.78 2.43
C PRO A 3 40.47 33.06 2.95
N ILE A 4 39.85 34.16 2.53
CA ILE A 4 38.48 34.53 2.91
C ILE A 4 37.46 33.59 2.24
N ARG A 5 37.74 33.14 1.01
CA ARG A 5 36.88 32.22 0.28
C ARG A 5 36.86 30.85 0.94
N ASP A 6 38.01 30.40 1.43
CA ASP A 6 38.13 29.09 2.09
C ASP A 6 37.47 29.10 3.48
N LEU A 7 37.57 30.22 4.21
CA LEU A 7 36.82 30.45 5.46
C LEU A 7 35.31 30.48 5.24
N LEU A 8 34.84 31.12 4.17
CA LEU A 8 33.42 31.13 3.81
C LEU A 8 32.90 29.74 3.42
N LEU A 9 33.71 28.94 2.71
CA LEU A 9 33.37 27.57 2.36
C LEU A 9 33.30 26.66 3.59
N LEU A 10 34.24 26.80 4.53
CA LEU A 10 34.22 26.07 5.79
C LEU A 10 33.02 26.46 6.65
N PHE A 11 32.66 27.76 6.68
CA PHE A 11 31.47 28.23 7.39
C PHE A 11 30.17 27.70 6.76
N LEU A 12 30.07 27.67 5.43
CA LEU A 12 28.94 27.07 4.71
C LEU A 12 28.82 25.57 4.97
N LEU A 13 29.93 24.84 4.97
CA LEU A 13 29.94 23.40 5.29
C LEU A 13 29.53 23.14 6.74
N LEU A 14 30.00 23.95 7.68
CA LEU A 14 29.59 23.86 9.08
C LEU A 14 28.10 24.17 9.25
N LEU A 15 27.57 25.17 8.54
CA LEU A 15 26.15 25.50 8.54
C LEU A 15 25.30 24.33 8.02
N LEU A 16 25.76 23.66 6.94
CA LEU A 16 25.08 22.48 6.39
C LEU A 16 25.11 21.27 7.33
N LEU A 17 26.13 21.13 8.19
CA LEU A 17 26.24 20.08 9.20
C LEU A 17 25.42 20.38 10.48
N LEU A 18 25.15 21.65 10.75
CA LEU A 18 24.34 22.10 11.90
C LEU A 18 22.85 22.24 11.56
N LEU A 19 22.50 22.27 10.28
CA LEU A 19 21.10 22.13 9.87
C LEU A 19 20.64 20.71 10.24
N PRO A 20 19.57 20.55 11.03
CA PRO A 20 18.99 19.24 11.26
C PRO A 20 18.69 18.61 9.89
N PRO A 21 18.88 17.29 9.71
CA PRO A 21 18.53 16.65 8.45
C PRO A 21 17.10 17.08 8.15
N LEU A 22 16.90 17.70 6.98
CA LEU A 22 15.56 17.91 6.46
C LEU A 22 14.97 16.51 6.35
N HIS A 23 14.23 16.11 7.39
CA HIS A 23 13.26 15.06 7.29
C HIS A 23 12.28 15.58 6.25
N LEU A 24 12.55 15.23 5.00
CA LEU A 24 11.55 15.18 3.96
C LEU A 24 10.59 14.09 4.45
N SER A 25 9.70 14.47 5.37
CA SER A 25 8.59 13.65 5.84
C SER A 25 7.66 13.49 4.66
N SER A 26 8.05 12.56 3.80
CA SER A 26 7.30 12.06 2.68
C SER A 26 6.17 11.16 3.18
N GLU A 27 5.38 11.57 4.18
CA GLU A 27 4.18 10.85 4.52
C GLU A 27 3.05 11.84 4.77
N LEU A 28 1.93 11.49 4.15
CA LEU A 28 0.66 12.19 4.13
C LEU A 28 -0.02 12.08 5.51
N GLU A 29 0.71 12.37 6.58
CA GLU A 29 0.29 12.17 7.95
C GLU A 29 -0.87 13.12 8.25
N VAL A 30 -2.07 12.55 8.34
CA VAL A 30 -3.24 13.33 8.72
C VAL A 30 -3.26 13.38 10.25
N PRO A 31 -3.09 14.56 10.89
CA PRO A 31 -3.07 14.63 12.34
C PRO A 31 -4.44 14.26 12.91
N CYS A 32 -4.43 13.68 14.11
CA CYS A 32 -5.63 13.41 14.88
C CYS A 32 -6.39 14.72 15.17
N CYS A 33 -7.68 14.75 14.83
CA CYS A 33 -8.56 15.90 15.05
C CYS A 33 -8.80 16.22 16.54
N SER A 34 -8.52 15.29 17.45
CA SER A 34 -8.76 15.48 18.89
C SER A 34 -7.50 15.92 19.64
N CYS A 35 -6.35 15.25 19.43
CA CYS A 35 -5.12 15.58 20.15
C CYS A 35 -4.12 16.41 19.35
N HIS A 36 -4.23 16.43 18.01
CA HIS A 36 -3.28 17.07 17.09
C HIS A 36 -1.80 16.65 17.22
N GLN A 37 -1.49 15.69 18.09
CA GLN A 37 -0.14 15.25 18.42
C GLN A 37 0.27 13.93 17.76
N SER A 38 -0.71 13.16 17.28
CA SER A 38 -0.48 11.82 16.74
C SER A 38 -1.17 11.68 15.38
N GLU A 39 -0.63 10.82 14.54
CA GLU A 39 -1.26 10.49 13.26
C GLU A 39 -2.63 9.83 13.47
N ALA A 40 -3.58 10.20 12.63
CA ALA A 40 -4.88 9.57 12.58
C ALA A 40 -4.80 8.20 11.92
N VAL A 41 -5.36 7.20 12.59
CA VAL A 41 -5.44 5.81 12.13
C VAL A 41 -6.89 5.44 11.78
N TYR A 42 -7.84 6.05 12.50
CA TYR A 42 -9.27 5.81 12.39
C TYR A 42 -9.99 7.05 11.90
N GLY A 43 -11.16 6.87 11.31
CA GLY A 43 -12.07 7.94 10.96
C GLY A 43 -13.48 7.65 11.42
N GLU A 44 -14.12 8.65 12.02
CA GLU A 44 -15.55 8.64 12.31
C GLU A 44 -16.33 8.81 11.01
N VAL A 45 -17.28 7.91 10.76
CA VAL A 45 -18.06 7.91 9.52
C VAL A 45 -19.41 8.55 9.74
N VAL A 46 -19.75 9.50 8.88
CA VAL A 46 -21.13 9.96 8.68
C VAL A 46 -21.63 9.41 7.35
N ARG A 47 -22.84 8.89 7.36
CA ARG A 47 -23.56 8.44 6.16
C ARG A 47 -24.72 9.39 5.93
N HIS A 48 -24.77 9.99 4.75
CA HIS A 48 -25.86 10.86 4.34
C HIS A 48 -26.34 10.40 2.97
N GLU A 49 -27.59 9.94 2.90
CA GLU A 49 -28.19 9.37 1.68
C GLU A 49 -27.32 8.26 1.04
N LYS A 50 -26.66 8.57 -0.08
CA LYS A 50 -25.80 7.66 -0.86
C LYS A 50 -24.31 7.95 -0.70
N GLU A 51 -23.96 8.89 0.17
CA GLU A 51 -22.59 9.32 0.41
C GLU A 51 -22.14 9.05 1.83
N SER A 52 -20.82 8.94 1.98
CA SER A 52 -20.21 8.72 3.28
C SER A 52 -18.90 9.47 3.35
N TYR A 53 -18.70 10.22 4.41
CA TYR A 53 -17.53 11.07 4.60
C TYR A 53 -16.99 10.95 6.02
N TRP A 54 -15.77 11.45 6.19
CA TRP A 54 -15.10 11.49 7.49
C TRP A 54 -15.62 12.68 8.28
N LYS A 55 -16.27 12.44 9.42
CA LYS A 55 -16.63 13.49 10.38
C LYS A 55 -15.40 13.98 11.12
N SER A 56 -14.58 13.05 11.57
CA SER A 56 -13.30 13.31 12.24
C SER A 56 -12.32 12.19 11.91
N LYS A 57 -11.03 12.43 12.18
CA LYS A 57 -9.97 11.45 12.03
C LYS A 57 -9.19 11.38 13.33
N LEU A 58 -9.03 10.19 13.88
CA LEU A 58 -8.56 9.98 15.25
C LEU A 58 -7.35 9.05 15.27
N CYS A 59 -6.40 9.33 16.16
CA CYS A 59 -5.36 8.37 16.52
C CYS A 59 -5.95 7.20 17.31
N THR A 60 -5.17 6.14 17.50
CA THR A 60 -5.58 4.93 18.23
C THR A 60 -6.11 5.23 19.64
N GLU A 61 -5.44 6.11 20.38
CA GLU A 61 -5.85 6.45 21.75
C GLU A 61 -7.16 7.24 21.80
N CYS A 62 -7.30 8.27 20.96
CA CYS A 62 -8.51 9.08 20.91
C CYS A 62 -9.70 8.25 20.40
N ALA A 63 -9.48 7.37 19.42
CA ALA A 63 -10.48 6.43 18.95
C ALA A 63 -10.93 5.47 20.07
N GLY A 64 -10.00 5.00 20.90
CA GLY A 64 -10.30 4.16 22.08
C GLY A 64 -11.25 4.85 23.06
N ARG A 65 -11.02 6.13 23.36
CA ARG A 65 -11.90 6.93 24.23
C ARG A 65 -13.30 7.11 23.64
N VAL A 66 -13.37 7.37 22.35
CA VAL A 66 -14.64 7.55 21.61
C VAL A 66 -15.40 6.24 21.45
N SER A 67 -14.73 5.08 21.46
CA SER A 67 -15.41 3.77 21.43
C SER A 67 -16.07 3.38 22.76
N MET A 68 -15.77 4.10 23.84
CA MET A 68 -16.27 3.82 25.20
C MET A 68 -17.53 4.63 25.55
N CYS A 69 -17.94 5.61 24.73
CA CYS A 69 -19.20 6.32 24.91
C CYS A 69 -20.34 5.62 24.14
N GLU A 70 -21.55 5.60 24.71
CA GLU A 70 -22.69 4.80 24.26
C GLU A 70 -23.28 5.22 22.90
N ASP A 71 -22.83 6.35 22.35
CA ASP A 71 -23.19 6.78 21.01
C ASP A 71 -22.52 5.85 19.99
N SER A 72 -23.33 5.14 19.20
CA SER A 72 -22.89 4.14 18.22
C SER A 72 -22.09 4.76 17.06
N ILE A 73 -20.84 5.12 17.32
CA ILE A 73 -19.94 5.73 16.33
C ILE A 73 -19.35 4.64 15.44
N SER A 74 -19.63 4.72 14.14
CA SER A 74 -19.00 3.87 13.13
C SER A 74 -17.56 4.33 12.88
N LEU A 75 -16.59 3.77 13.59
CA LEU A 75 -15.16 3.98 13.32
C LEU A 75 -14.67 3.03 12.23
N LEU A 76 -13.94 3.57 11.24
CA LEU A 76 -13.25 2.78 10.21
C LEU A 76 -11.77 3.11 10.17
N LEU A 77 -10.93 2.12 9.83
CA LEU A 77 -9.53 2.35 9.51
C LEU A 77 -9.40 3.26 8.27
N LEU A 78 -8.56 4.29 8.36
CA LEU A 78 -8.24 5.21 7.25
C LEU A 78 -7.39 4.52 6.17
N LYS A 79 -6.65 3.49 6.55
CA LYS A 79 -5.78 2.73 5.64
C LYS A 79 -6.56 2.26 4.39
N ARG A 80 -6.02 2.58 3.21
CA ARG A 80 -6.57 2.25 1.87
C ARG A 80 -7.89 2.96 1.52
N ARG A 81 -8.31 3.93 2.31
CA ARG A 81 -9.51 4.74 2.04
C ARG A 81 -9.13 6.05 1.38
N CYS A 82 -10.10 6.64 0.71
CA CYS A 82 -9.97 7.98 0.18
C CYS A 82 -9.80 8.99 1.31
N ARG A 83 -8.94 9.99 1.09
CA ARG A 83 -8.72 11.08 2.05
C ARG A 83 -10.01 11.82 2.43
N ASN A 84 -11.00 11.88 1.54
CA ASN A 84 -12.22 12.67 1.72
C ASN A 84 -13.45 11.80 2.02
N CYS A 85 -13.41 10.49 1.77
CA CYS A 85 -14.57 9.62 1.97
C CYS A 85 -14.20 8.19 2.33
N THR A 86 -15.20 7.37 2.67
CA THR A 86 -14.97 5.97 3.05
C THR A 86 -14.78 5.01 1.87
N LYS A 87 -14.83 5.51 0.63
CA LYS A 87 -14.56 4.70 -0.57
C LYS A 87 -13.07 4.30 -0.60
N PHE A 88 -12.76 3.17 -1.25
CA PHE A 88 -11.37 2.77 -1.44
C PHE A 88 -10.62 3.79 -2.30
N ALA A 89 -9.37 4.06 -1.93
CA ALA A 89 -8.49 4.86 -2.76
C ALA A 89 -7.89 3.99 -3.87
N SER A 90 -7.82 4.57 -5.07
CA SER A 90 -7.19 3.95 -6.26
C SER A 90 -6.34 4.94 -7.05
N PHE A 91 -6.53 6.24 -6.84
CA PHE A 91 -5.87 7.32 -7.54
C PHE A 91 -4.82 7.99 -6.67
N ALA A 92 -3.69 8.31 -7.28
CA ALA A 92 -2.62 9.09 -6.69
C ALA A 92 -1.74 9.70 -7.78
N ASP A 93 -0.98 10.72 -7.40
CA ASP A 93 0.13 11.21 -8.18
C ASP A 93 1.30 10.22 -8.07
N PRO A 94 1.78 9.61 -9.17
CA PRO A 94 2.80 8.58 -9.12
C PRO A 94 4.20 9.11 -8.73
N ILE A 95 4.41 10.43 -8.80
CA ILE A 95 5.67 11.10 -8.45
C ILE A 95 5.71 11.35 -6.95
N PHE A 96 4.63 11.92 -6.40
CA PHE A 96 4.59 12.35 -4.99
C PHE A 96 4.06 11.28 -4.04
N ASN A 97 3.19 10.37 -4.53
CA ASN A 97 2.49 9.41 -3.70
C ASN A 97 2.68 7.99 -4.23
N SER A 98 3.45 7.20 -3.48
CA SER A 98 3.63 5.77 -3.73
C SER A 98 2.40 4.93 -3.34
N MET A 99 1.34 5.56 -2.81
CA MET A 99 0.13 4.90 -2.32
C MET A 99 -1.11 5.63 -2.83
N PRO A 100 -2.21 4.90 -3.17
CA PRO A 100 -3.45 5.55 -3.58
C PRO A 100 -4.03 6.37 -2.42
N VAL A 101 -4.37 7.63 -2.70
CA VAL A 101 -4.89 8.60 -1.73
C VAL A 101 -6.37 8.95 -1.99
N HIS A 102 -6.78 8.96 -3.25
CA HIS A 102 -8.12 9.38 -3.67
C HIS A 102 -8.91 8.26 -4.34
N CYS A 103 -10.25 8.34 -4.22
CA CYS A 103 -11.15 7.50 -5.01
C CYS A 103 -11.44 8.18 -6.36
N LYS A 104 -12.10 7.47 -7.28
CA LYS A 104 -12.46 8.00 -8.60
C LYS A 104 -13.23 9.33 -8.56
N ALA A 105 -14.06 9.54 -7.54
CA ALA A 105 -14.87 10.76 -7.39
C ALA A 105 -14.09 11.94 -6.80
N HIS A 106 -12.96 11.69 -6.13
CA HIS A 106 -12.16 12.70 -5.42
C HIS A 106 -10.74 12.80 -5.95
N LYS A 107 -10.47 12.24 -7.13
CA LYS A 107 -9.16 12.33 -7.76
C LYS A 107 -8.92 13.75 -8.26
N MET A 108 -7.66 14.16 -8.31
CA MET A 108 -7.25 15.37 -9.03
C MET A 108 -6.96 15.03 -10.50
N ASP A 109 -6.92 16.04 -11.37
CA ASP A 109 -6.74 15.84 -12.81
C ASP A 109 -5.37 15.24 -13.17
N SER A 110 -4.34 15.54 -12.39
CA SER A 110 -2.99 14.98 -12.55
C SER A 110 -2.86 13.54 -12.04
N GLU A 111 -3.81 13.05 -11.26
CA GLU A 111 -3.72 11.74 -10.61
C GLU A 111 -4.14 10.60 -11.53
N VAL A 112 -3.41 9.50 -11.42
CA VAL A 112 -3.62 8.30 -12.22
C VAL A 112 -4.08 7.14 -11.35
N ASP A 113 -4.77 6.17 -11.95
CA ASP A 113 -5.15 4.94 -11.25
C ASP A 113 -3.91 4.07 -11.02
N VAL A 114 -3.27 4.24 -9.86
CA VAL A 114 -2.07 3.49 -9.47
C VAL A 114 -2.39 2.04 -9.12
N VAL A 115 -3.62 1.74 -8.73
CA VAL A 115 -4.05 0.36 -8.43
C VAL A 115 -4.23 -0.43 -9.71
N HIS A 116 -4.88 0.11 -10.72
CA HIS A 116 -5.01 -0.56 -12.00
C HIS A 116 -3.68 -0.65 -12.75
N LYS A 117 -2.90 0.44 -12.77
CA LYS A 117 -1.58 0.45 -13.43
C LYS A 117 -0.61 -0.58 -12.83
N SER A 118 -0.62 -0.76 -11.51
CA SER A 118 0.22 -1.78 -10.85
C SER A 118 -0.21 -3.22 -11.12
N LEU A 119 -1.38 -3.44 -11.72
CA LEU A 119 -1.85 -4.76 -12.16
C LEU A 119 -1.51 -5.06 -13.62
N LEU A 120 -1.00 -4.09 -14.39
CA LEU A 120 -0.61 -4.31 -15.77
C LEU A 120 0.70 -5.10 -15.85
N CYS A 121 0.88 -5.76 -16.99
CA CYS A 121 2.11 -6.44 -17.33
C CYS A 121 3.28 -5.45 -17.30
N ARG A 122 4.38 -5.84 -16.67
CA ARG A 122 5.60 -5.02 -16.55
C ARG A 122 6.29 -4.77 -17.90
N GLU A 123 6.05 -5.65 -18.87
CA GLU A 123 6.55 -5.49 -20.24
C GLU A 123 6.07 -4.17 -20.86
N GLN A 124 7.02 -3.40 -21.41
CA GLN A 124 6.71 -2.08 -21.97
C GLN A 124 5.73 -2.22 -23.14
N GLY A 125 4.72 -1.33 -23.17
CA GLY A 125 3.68 -1.36 -24.21
C GLY A 125 2.64 -2.47 -24.05
N CYS A 126 2.73 -3.32 -23.01
CA CYS A 126 1.73 -4.36 -22.77
C CYS A 126 0.55 -3.81 -21.95
N SER A 127 -0.65 -3.82 -22.53
CA SER A 127 -1.90 -3.41 -21.88
C SER A 127 -2.63 -4.53 -21.15
N ARG A 128 -2.05 -5.74 -21.11
CA ARG A 128 -2.66 -6.91 -20.45
C ARG A 128 -2.38 -6.90 -18.96
N GLN A 129 -3.31 -7.43 -18.17
CA GLN A 129 -3.08 -7.65 -16.74
C GLN A 129 -2.06 -8.75 -16.49
N GLY A 130 -1.23 -8.55 -15.47
CA GLY A 130 -0.35 -9.58 -14.94
C GLY A 130 -1.16 -10.75 -14.37
N VAL A 131 -0.78 -11.96 -14.75
CA VAL A 131 -1.31 -13.23 -14.22
C VAL A 131 -0.23 -13.98 -13.46
N TYR A 132 1.02 -13.83 -13.89
CA TYR A 132 2.19 -14.51 -13.35
C TYR A 132 2.99 -13.59 -12.42
N GLY A 133 3.60 -14.17 -11.40
CA GLY A 133 4.41 -13.48 -10.41
C GLY A 133 5.54 -14.35 -9.89
N HIS A 134 6.63 -13.72 -9.45
CA HIS A 134 7.77 -14.45 -8.90
C HIS A 134 7.46 -14.83 -7.43
N PRO A 135 7.74 -16.07 -7.01
CA PRO A 135 7.51 -16.53 -5.63
C PRO A 135 8.40 -15.87 -4.57
N LEU A 136 9.31 -14.97 -4.97
CA LEU A 136 10.33 -14.32 -4.13
C LEU A 136 10.28 -12.79 -4.20
N ASN A 137 9.29 -12.20 -4.90
CA ASN A 137 9.24 -10.74 -5.04
C ASN A 137 9.05 -10.08 -3.67
N LEU A 138 10.11 -9.45 -3.16
CA LEU A 138 10.09 -8.63 -1.96
C LEU A 138 9.87 -7.15 -2.27
N GLU A 139 10.07 -6.71 -3.51
CA GLU A 139 10.07 -5.28 -3.81
C GLU A 139 9.07 -4.94 -4.90
N LEU A 140 7.87 -4.52 -4.48
CA LEU A 140 7.17 -3.37 -5.05
C LEU A 140 6.22 -2.84 -3.96
N ASN A 141 6.58 -1.69 -3.42
CA ASN A 141 5.81 -0.93 -2.46
C ASN A 141 4.52 -0.44 -3.13
N LEU A 142 3.39 -1.09 -2.85
CA LEU A 142 2.04 -0.56 -2.99
C LEU A 142 1.12 -1.51 -2.20
N ARG A 143 0.79 -1.14 -0.95
CA ARG A 143 0.19 -1.98 0.11
C ARG A 143 -1.19 -2.60 -0.22
N HIS A 144 -1.66 -2.63 -1.46
CA HIS A 144 -2.89 -3.30 -1.91
C HIS A 144 -2.67 -4.72 -2.45
N LEU A 145 -1.47 -5.05 -2.93
CA LEU A 145 -1.18 -6.41 -3.36
C LEU A 145 -1.05 -7.36 -2.16
N MET A 146 -0.73 -6.83 -0.97
CA MET A 146 -0.62 -7.49 0.35
C MET A 146 -1.96 -8.05 0.88
N ARG A 147 -2.74 -8.76 0.06
CA ARG A 147 -3.61 -9.82 0.57
C ARG A 147 -2.67 -10.96 0.95
N LYS A 148 -2.86 -11.51 2.13
CA LYS A 148 -2.32 -12.81 2.57
C LYS A 148 -2.65 -13.89 1.52
N GLN A 149 -1.95 -13.93 0.39
CA GLN A 149 -1.94 -15.07 -0.52
C GLN A 149 -0.84 -16.01 -0.05
N VAL A 150 -0.85 -16.34 1.24
CA VAL A 150 -0.34 -17.64 1.63
C VAL A 150 -1.36 -18.60 1.05
N LEU A 151 -0.95 -19.33 0.02
CA LEU A 151 -1.80 -20.21 -0.74
C LEU A 151 -2.28 -21.31 0.20
N PHE A 152 -3.58 -21.41 0.47
CA PHE A 152 -4.13 -22.55 1.18
C PHE A 152 -5.26 -23.19 0.37
N CYS A 153 -5.27 -24.52 0.34
CA CYS A 153 -6.46 -25.25 -0.02
C CYS A 153 -7.36 -25.30 1.23
N LYS A 154 -8.62 -24.88 1.15
CA LYS A 154 -9.58 -24.96 2.28
C LYS A 154 -9.67 -26.35 2.92
N GLN A 155 -9.44 -27.40 2.12
CA GLN A 155 -9.49 -28.80 2.57
C GLN A 155 -8.19 -29.25 3.23
N HIS A 156 -7.04 -28.80 2.73
CA HIS A 156 -5.75 -29.30 3.19
C HIS A 156 -5.00 -28.35 4.14
N ARG A 157 -5.49 -27.10 4.36
CA ARG A 157 -5.03 -26.04 5.30
C ARG A 157 -3.52 -25.83 5.50
N LYS A 158 -2.64 -26.49 4.74
CA LYS A 158 -1.19 -26.39 4.85
C LYS A 158 -0.66 -25.36 3.86
N GLU A 159 0.40 -24.66 4.30
CA GLU A 159 1.28 -23.89 3.41
C GLU A 159 1.64 -24.75 2.21
N VAL A 160 1.41 -24.22 1.01
CA VAL A 160 1.84 -24.86 -0.22
C VAL A 160 3.37 -24.83 -0.22
N GLN A 161 3.98 -25.95 0.15
CA GLN A 161 5.41 -26.16 0.06
C GLN A 161 5.78 -26.22 -1.44
N LEU A 162 6.22 -25.08 -1.99
CA LEU A 162 6.74 -25.02 -3.34
C LEU A 162 8.05 -25.83 -3.37
N ARG A 163 8.10 -26.91 -4.17
CA ARG A 163 9.32 -27.71 -4.33
C ARG A 163 10.49 -26.80 -4.75
N GLY A 164 11.57 -26.81 -3.96
CA GLY A 164 12.82 -26.11 -4.28
C GLY A 164 13.04 -24.73 -3.64
N LEU A 165 12.18 -24.28 -2.72
CA LEU A 165 12.40 -23.03 -1.96
C LEU A 165 12.79 -23.33 -0.50
N PRO A 166 13.73 -22.55 0.09
CA PRO A 166 14.10 -22.71 1.49
C PRO A 166 12.90 -22.49 2.42
N GLU A 167 12.85 -23.22 3.53
CA GLU A 167 11.72 -23.30 4.48
C GLU A 167 11.32 -21.98 5.15
N ALA A 168 12.05 -20.89 4.89
CA ALA A 168 11.78 -19.57 5.44
C ALA A 168 11.40 -18.57 4.33
N ARG A 169 10.16 -18.08 4.42
CA ARG A 169 9.52 -17.00 3.64
C ARG A 169 8.92 -17.40 2.29
N ILE A 170 7.68 -17.89 2.35
CA ILE A 170 6.74 -17.72 1.23
C ILE A 170 6.53 -16.22 1.03
N LEU A 171 7.20 -15.68 0.01
CA LEU A 171 7.16 -14.28 -0.33
C LEU A 171 5.98 -14.00 -1.25
N HIS A 172 5.41 -12.86 -0.96
CA HIS A 172 4.24 -12.28 -1.57
C HIS A 172 4.32 -12.28 -3.11
N CYS A 173 3.48 -13.08 -3.78
CA CYS A 173 3.48 -13.15 -5.25
C CYS A 173 2.65 -11.99 -5.85
N VAL A 174 3.31 -10.92 -6.28
CA VAL A 174 2.67 -9.86 -7.08
C VAL A 174 2.45 -10.33 -8.52
N ARG A 175 1.26 -10.04 -9.06
CA ARG A 175 0.94 -10.20 -10.49
C ARG A 175 1.70 -9.18 -11.32
N LEU A 176 2.73 -9.61 -12.03
CA LEU A 176 3.60 -8.71 -12.80
C LEU A 176 3.62 -9.01 -14.29
N TRP A 177 3.38 -10.25 -14.71
CA TRP A 177 3.57 -10.64 -16.11
C TRP A 177 2.33 -11.28 -16.71
N ALA A 178 2.00 -10.90 -17.94
CA ALA A 178 1.04 -11.63 -18.75
C ALA A 178 1.60 -13.01 -19.13
N SER A 179 0.75 -13.93 -19.56
CA SER A 179 1.15 -15.28 -19.97
C SER A 179 2.24 -15.31 -21.04
N GLN A 180 2.27 -14.31 -21.92
CA GLN A 180 3.24 -14.19 -23.02
C GLN A 180 4.60 -13.63 -22.60
N HIS A 181 4.68 -12.97 -21.43
CA HIS A 181 5.88 -12.28 -20.96
C HIS A 181 6.36 -12.82 -19.62
N LYS A 182 5.92 -14.04 -19.24
CA LYS A 182 6.28 -14.63 -17.95
C LYS A 182 7.73 -15.15 -18.00
N PRO A 183 8.57 -14.82 -17.02
CA PRO A 183 9.82 -15.54 -16.77
C PRO A 183 9.57 -17.02 -16.43
N GLU A 184 10.59 -17.87 -16.59
CA GLU A 184 10.48 -19.32 -16.39
C GLU A 184 10.16 -19.72 -14.94
N ASP A 185 10.69 -18.96 -13.98
CA ASP A 185 10.50 -19.14 -12.54
C ASP A 185 9.15 -18.61 -12.01
N CYS A 186 8.35 -17.97 -12.87
CA CYS A 186 7.13 -17.31 -12.45
C CYS A 186 5.94 -18.28 -12.38
N VAL A 187 5.18 -18.13 -11.30
CA VAL A 187 4.01 -18.96 -11.01
C VAL A 187 2.73 -18.21 -11.38
N ASP A 188 1.76 -18.93 -11.95
CA ASP A 188 0.41 -18.37 -12.13
C ASP A 188 -0.12 -18.01 -10.74
N THR A 189 -0.55 -16.77 -10.55
CA THR A 189 -1.04 -16.29 -9.25
C THR A 189 -2.57 -16.27 -9.15
N VAL A 190 -3.27 -16.44 -10.26
CA VAL A 190 -4.74 -16.29 -10.40
C VAL A 190 -5.45 -17.64 -10.48
N HIS A 191 -4.91 -18.58 -11.26
CA HIS A 191 -5.58 -19.84 -11.59
C HIS A 191 -4.88 -21.07 -10.99
N ARG A 192 -4.37 -20.96 -9.77
CA ARG A 192 -3.63 -22.04 -9.11
C ARG A 192 -4.52 -23.21 -8.72
N LYS A 193 -4.12 -24.42 -9.13
CA LYS A 193 -4.66 -25.69 -8.62
C LYS A 193 -3.92 -26.11 -7.34
N CYS A 194 -4.58 -26.84 -6.47
CA CYS A 194 -3.95 -27.47 -5.32
C CYS A 194 -2.88 -28.46 -5.79
N GLN A 195 -1.73 -28.47 -5.11
CA GLN A 195 -0.60 -29.33 -5.46
C GLN A 195 -0.70 -30.73 -4.82
N TRP A 196 -1.72 -30.97 -3.97
CA TRP A 196 -1.96 -32.28 -3.37
C TRP A 196 -2.40 -33.28 -4.44
N THR A 197 -1.79 -34.47 -4.47
CA THR A 197 -2.10 -35.52 -5.45
C THR A 197 -3.58 -35.90 -5.40
N GLY A 198 -4.26 -35.87 -6.54
CA GLY A 198 -5.70 -36.12 -6.64
C GLY A 198 -6.62 -34.94 -6.27
N CYS A 199 -6.08 -33.77 -5.89
CA CYS A 199 -6.89 -32.60 -5.56
C CYS A 199 -7.08 -31.66 -6.77
N GLY A 200 -8.28 -31.67 -7.39
CA GLY A 200 -8.64 -30.78 -8.50
C GLY A 200 -9.07 -29.35 -8.09
N ARG A 201 -9.02 -28.99 -6.81
CA ARG A 201 -9.55 -27.71 -6.31
C ARG A 201 -8.60 -26.55 -6.60
N ARG A 202 -9.17 -25.36 -6.86
CA ARG A 202 -8.40 -24.10 -6.91
C ARG A 202 -8.06 -23.62 -5.49
N GLY A 203 -6.81 -23.18 -5.27
CA GLY A 203 -6.42 -22.52 -4.01
C GLY A 203 -7.11 -21.15 -3.89
N ARG A 204 -7.49 -20.74 -2.68
CA ARG A 204 -8.07 -19.41 -2.40
C ARG A 204 -7.27 -18.69 -1.34
#